data_AF-A0A2V7U3X1-F1
#
_entry.id   AF-A0A2V7U3X1-F1
#
_cell.length_a   1.000
_cell.length_b   1.000
_cell.length_c   1.000
_cell.angle_alpha   90.00
_cell.angle_beta   90.00
_cell.angle_gamma   90.00
#
_symmetry.space_group_name_H-M   'P 1'
#
loop_
_entity.id
_entity.type
_entity.pdbx_description
1 polymer ?
#
loop_
_entity_poly.entity_id
_entity_poly.type
_entity_poly.pdbx_seq_one_letter_code
_entity_poly.pdbx_strand_id
1 'polypeptide(L)'
;PRFLTKDELALLDEVTETIIPADSHSPGARAARVAAYIDGRLAEAYLPVEADVQQRWRDGLRRIDALSQEMSGKTFVAASPEQRVAVLTRLSANQKEEPKSADDKFWRELKGATVHGYYTSEIGIHQEMEYKGNVLQGEYAGEEPT
;
A
#
# COMPACT_ATOMS: atom_id res chain seq x y z
N PRO A 1 4.95 -8.48 13.24
CA PRO A 1 5.36 -9.06 11.94
C PRO A 1 5.07 -10.57 11.96
N ARG A 2 4.50 -11.10 10.87
CA ARG A 2 4.22 -12.51 10.64
C ARG A 2 5.19 -13.11 9.62
N PHE A 3 5.47 -12.40 8.53
CA PHE A 3 6.42 -12.81 7.49
C PHE A 3 7.62 -11.86 7.40
N LEU A 4 7.38 -10.56 7.28
CA LEU A 4 8.42 -9.53 7.16
C LEU A 4 9.23 -9.40 8.45
N THR A 5 10.48 -8.97 8.34
CA THR A 5 11.25 -8.49 9.50
C THR A 5 10.64 -7.19 10.04
N LYS A 6 11.08 -6.77 11.24
CA LYS A 6 10.61 -5.50 11.82
C LYS A 6 10.93 -4.30 10.92
N ASP A 7 12.13 -4.28 10.34
CA ASP A 7 12.59 -3.16 9.51
C ASP A 7 11.87 -3.13 8.16
N GLU A 8 11.65 -4.29 7.53
CA GLU A 8 10.86 -4.37 6.30
C GLU A 8 9.39 -3.99 6.54
N LEU A 9 8.82 -4.37 7.68
CA LEU A 9 7.46 -3.98 8.04
C LEU A 9 7.38 -2.47 8.28
N ALA A 10 8.37 -1.86 8.95
CA ALA A 10 8.43 -0.41 9.15
C ALA A 10 8.60 0.34 7.83
N LEU A 11 9.41 -0.19 6.91
CA LEU A 11 9.53 0.32 5.55
C LEU A 11 8.20 0.25 4.80
N LEU A 12 7.53 -0.90 4.83
CA LEU A 12 6.23 -1.08 4.18
C LEU A 12 5.16 -0.14 4.78
N ASP A 13 5.14 0.03 6.09
CA ASP A 13 4.24 0.95 6.80
C ASP A 13 4.47 2.39 6.35
N GLU A 14 5.73 2.83 6.25
CA GLU A 14 6.05 4.18 5.76
C GLU A 14 5.69 4.37 4.29
N VAL A 15 5.94 3.36 3.44
CA VAL A 15 5.61 3.43 2.01
C VAL A 15 4.10 3.48 1.81
N THR A 16 3.34 2.60 2.48
CA THR A 16 1.87 2.57 2.37
C THR A 16 1.22 3.85 2.89
N GLU A 17 1.73 4.41 4.00
CA GLU A 17 1.31 5.72 4.51
C GLU A 17 1.63 6.85 3.52
N THR A 18 2.77 6.80 2.84
CA THR A 18 3.10 7.82 1.83
C THR A 18 2.17 7.72 0.59
N ILE A 19 1.63 6.53 0.28
CA ILE A 19 0.68 6.33 -0.83
C ILE A 19 -0.73 6.84 -0.46
N ILE A 20 -1.19 6.56 0.77
CA ILE A 20 -2.49 7.04 1.29
C ILE A 20 -2.23 7.66 2.67
N PRO A 21 -1.82 8.95 2.71
CA PRO A 21 -1.55 9.65 3.96
C PRO A 21 -2.85 10.06 4.66
N ALA A 22 -2.78 10.23 5.98
CA ALA A 22 -3.86 10.88 6.72
C ALA A 22 -4.07 12.33 6.25
N ASP A 23 -5.32 12.77 6.18
CA ASP A 23 -5.69 14.16 5.91
C ASP A 23 -6.87 14.61 6.79
N SER A 24 -7.53 15.71 6.41
CA SER A 24 -8.67 16.24 7.18
C SER A 24 -9.95 15.43 7.02
N HIS A 25 -10.04 14.58 6.00
CA HIS A 25 -11.20 13.76 5.69
C HIS A 25 -11.11 12.40 6.39
N SER A 26 -9.96 11.73 6.30
CA SER A 26 -9.79 10.40 6.90
C SER A 26 -8.37 10.09 7.41
N PRO A 27 -8.23 9.14 8.36
CA PRO A 27 -6.93 8.59 8.76
C PRO A 27 -6.27 7.76 7.64
N GLY A 28 -4.94 7.80 7.53
CA GLY A 28 -4.18 7.13 6.47
C GLY A 28 -3.99 5.62 6.61
N ALA A 29 -3.22 5.05 5.68
CA ALA A 29 -2.93 3.62 5.57
C ALA A 29 -2.31 3.00 6.84
N ARG A 30 -1.50 3.75 7.57
CA ARG A 30 -0.91 3.34 8.85
C ARG A 30 -1.99 3.13 9.91
N ALA A 31 -2.91 4.09 10.04
CA ALA A 31 -4.04 3.97 10.95
C ALA A 31 -4.94 2.79 10.56
N ALA A 32 -5.12 2.55 9.26
CA ALA A 32 -5.84 1.41 8.71
C ALA A 32 -5.07 0.07 8.80
N ARG A 33 -3.83 0.07 9.32
CA ARG A 33 -2.96 -1.10 9.50
C ARG A 33 -2.69 -1.87 8.19
N VAL A 34 -2.59 -1.15 7.07
CA VAL A 34 -2.41 -1.74 5.74
C VAL A 34 -1.14 -2.59 5.66
N ALA A 35 -0.02 -2.12 6.21
CA ALA A 35 1.22 -2.90 6.22
C ALA A 35 1.09 -4.23 6.98
N ALA A 36 0.36 -4.24 8.10
CA ALA A 36 0.11 -5.47 8.86
C ALA A 36 -0.82 -6.43 8.11
N TYR A 37 -1.81 -5.90 7.39
CA TYR A 37 -2.67 -6.70 6.50
C TYR A 37 -1.84 -7.38 5.40
N ILE A 38 -1.00 -6.63 4.69
CA ILE A 38 -0.14 -7.16 3.62
C ILE A 38 0.83 -8.21 4.17
N ASP A 39 1.49 -7.94 5.30
CA ASP A 39 2.38 -8.90 5.98
C ASP A 39 1.66 -10.20 6.35
N GLY A 40 0.40 -10.12 6.79
CA GLY A 40 -0.45 -11.29 7.02
C GLY A 40 -0.74 -12.08 5.75
N ARG A 41 -1.10 -11.40 4.66
CA ARG A 41 -1.35 -12.04 3.35
C ARG A 41 -0.10 -12.72 2.79
N LEU A 42 1.08 -12.12 2.96
CA LEU A 42 2.35 -12.72 2.58
C LEU A 42 2.70 -13.96 3.43
N ALA A 43 2.34 -13.96 4.72
CA ALA A 43 2.54 -15.11 5.59
C ALA A 43 1.62 -16.29 5.23
N GLU A 44 0.45 -16.01 4.66
CA GLU A 44 -0.56 -17.00 4.23
C GLU A 44 -0.32 -17.53 2.80
N ALA A 45 0.74 -17.08 2.13
CA ALA A 45 1.13 -17.58 0.82
C ALA A 45 1.69 -19.01 0.93
N TYR A 46 0.84 -20.03 0.81
CA TYR A 46 1.20 -21.44 1.10
C TYR A 46 1.53 -22.27 -0.15
N LEU A 47 1.21 -21.80 -1.36
CA LEU A 47 1.46 -22.56 -2.59
C LEU A 47 2.85 -22.28 -3.18
N PRO A 48 3.52 -23.24 -3.85
CA PRO A 48 4.84 -23.02 -4.46
C PRO A 48 4.86 -21.88 -5.48
N VAL A 49 3.75 -21.67 -6.20
CA VAL A 49 3.56 -20.52 -7.12
C VAL A 49 3.56 -19.18 -6.36
N GLU A 50 3.21 -19.20 -5.06
CA GLU A 50 3.19 -18.05 -4.17
C GLU A 50 4.48 -17.88 -3.35
N ALA A 51 5.33 -18.91 -3.24
CA ALA A 51 6.66 -18.77 -2.62
C ALA A 51 7.52 -17.74 -3.35
N ASP A 52 7.37 -17.64 -4.68
CA ASP A 52 8.01 -16.59 -5.47
C ASP A 52 7.47 -15.18 -5.10
N VAL A 53 6.24 -15.07 -4.57
CA VAL A 53 5.66 -13.78 -4.13
C VAL A 53 6.44 -13.24 -2.94
N GLN A 54 6.67 -14.07 -1.93
CA GLN A 54 7.41 -13.68 -0.71
C GLN A 54 8.79 -13.08 -1.03
N GLN A 55 9.55 -13.74 -1.90
CA GLN A 55 10.87 -13.26 -2.29
C GLN A 55 10.78 -11.97 -3.14
N ARG A 56 9.85 -11.92 -4.11
CA ARG A 56 9.61 -10.70 -4.90
C ARG A 56 9.29 -9.49 -4.05
N TRP A 57 8.51 -9.66 -2.97
CA TRP A 57 8.17 -8.58 -2.03
C TRP A 57 9.38 -8.10 -1.24
N ARG A 58 10.20 -9.01 -0.70
CA ARG A 58 11.47 -8.62 -0.04
C ARG A 58 12.39 -7.87 -0.97
N ASP A 59 12.55 -8.38 -2.19
CA ASP A 59 13.43 -7.75 -3.18
C ASP A 59 12.88 -6.40 -3.63
N GLY A 60 11.56 -6.27 -3.78
CA GLY A 60 10.89 -5.02 -4.10
C GLY A 60 11.08 -3.96 -3.02
N LEU A 61 10.87 -4.32 -1.75
CA LEU A 61 11.12 -3.42 -0.61
C LEU A 61 12.59 -2.99 -0.55
N ARG A 62 13.54 -3.92 -0.76
CA ARG A 62 14.98 -3.60 -0.81
C ARG A 62 15.29 -2.60 -1.92
N ARG A 63 14.64 -2.72 -3.09
CA ARG A 63 14.85 -1.79 -4.21
C ARG A 63 14.27 -0.40 -3.94
N ILE A 64 13.15 -0.29 -3.23
CA ILE A 64 12.64 1.02 -2.77
C ILE A 64 13.66 1.69 -1.84
N ASP A 65 14.18 0.96 -0.86
CA ASP A 65 15.16 1.53 0.08
C ASP A 65 16.47 1.91 -0.61
N ALA A 66 16.95 1.06 -1.53
CA ALA A 66 18.12 1.37 -2.35
C ALA A 66 17.92 2.63 -3.21
N LEU A 67 16.75 2.79 -3.84
CA LEU A 67 16.42 3.98 -4.61
C LEU A 67 16.37 5.23 -3.73
N SER A 68 15.84 5.12 -2.51
CA SER A 68 15.88 6.22 -1.54
C SER A 68 17.31 6.61 -1.19
N GLN A 69 18.18 5.63 -0.93
CA GLN A 69 19.59 5.87 -0.64
C GLN A 69 20.31 6.51 -1.83
N GLU A 70 20.03 6.07 -3.06
CA GLU A 70 20.56 6.66 -4.28
C GLU A 70 20.14 8.13 -4.44
N MET A 71 18.85 8.43 -4.25
CA MET A 71 18.30 9.76 -4.49
C MET A 71 18.60 10.77 -3.37
N SER A 72 18.79 10.31 -2.13
CA SER A 72 18.83 11.19 -0.95
C SER A 72 19.95 10.90 0.05
N GLY A 73 20.70 9.80 -0.13
CA GLY A 73 21.70 9.32 0.83
C GLY A 73 21.12 8.71 2.12
N LYS A 74 19.79 8.49 2.17
CA LYS A 74 19.07 7.98 3.35
C LYS A 74 18.18 6.81 2.99
N THR A 75 17.98 5.90 3.95
CA THR A 75 16.90 4.90 3.88
C THR A 75 15.55 5.61 3.73
N PHE A 76 14.56 4.95 3.12
CA PHE A 76 13.25 5.55 2.87
C PHE A 76 12.58 6.00 4.17
N VAL A 77 12.72 5.19 5.24
CA VAL A 77 12.22 5.52 6.57
C VAL A 77 12.91 6.76 7.17
N ALA A 78 14.21 6.96 6.90
CA ALA A 78 14.95 8.14 7.38
C ALA A 78 14.83 9.38 6.47
N ALA A 79 14.29 9.23 5.27
CA ALA A 79 14.09 10.32 4.31
C ALA A 79 12.99 11.30 4.78
N SER A 80 13.05 12.56 4.33
CA SER A 80 11.99 13.53 4.59
C SER A 80 10.71 13.18 3.83
N PRO A 81 9.53 13.72 4.21
CA PRO A 81 8.29 13.50 3.47
C PRO A 81 8.43 13.81 1.97
N GLU A 82 9.08 14.91 1.61
CA GLU A 82 9.30 15.33 0.23
C GLU A 82 10.21 14.35 -0.53
N GLN A 83 11.24 13.82 0.15
CA GLN A 83 12.15 12.83 -0.42
C GLN A 83 11.43 11.49 -0.66
N ARG A 84 10.57 11.06 0.27
CA ARG A 84 9.74 9.85 0.11
C ARG A 84 8.80 10.00 -1.09
N VAL A 85 8.11 11.13 -1.21
CA VAL A 85 7.25 11.44 -2.36
C VAL A 85 8.04 11.43 -3.66
N ALA A 86 9.25 11.98 -3.68
CA ALA A 86 10.10 11.97 -4.87
C ALA A 86 10.48 10.54 -5.32
N VAL A 87 10.82 9.65 -4.36
CA VAL A 87 11.10 8.23 -4.64
C VAL A 87 9.87 7.54 -5.24
N LEU A 88 8.68 7.69 -4.62
CA LEU A 88 7.46 7.06 -5.12
C LEU A 88 7.00 7.64 -6.47
N THR A 89 7.26 8.93 -6.70
CA THR A 89 7.04 9.58 -8.00
C THR A 89 7.95 8.97 -9.08
N ARG A 90 9.23 8.73 -8.75
CA ARG A 90 10.19 8.09 -9.66
C ARG A 90 9.74 6.68 -10.06
N LEU A 91 9.25 5.89 -9.10
CA LEU A 91 8.69 4.55 -9.35
C LEU A 91 7.41 4.60 -10.19
N SER A 92 6.64 5.68 -10.11
CA SER A 92 5.38 5.86 -10.84
C SER A 92 5.55 6.29 -12.30
N ALA A 93 6.75 6.66 -12.73
CA ALA A 93 6.99 7.29 -14.03
C ALA A 93 6.53 6.46 -15.24
N ASN A 94 6.54 5.13 -15.16
CA ASN A 94 6.28 4.23 -16.29
C ASN A 94 4.92 3.52 -16.26
N GLN A 95 3.97 3.97 -15.44
CA GLN A 95 2.74 3.20 -15.17
C GLN A 95 1.63 3.29 -16.22
N LYS A 96 1.78 4.13 -17.25
CA LYS A 96 0.81 4.19 -18.36
C LYS A 96 0.95 3.03 -19.35
N GLU A 97 2.07 2.31 -19.31
CA GLU A 97 2.35 1.18 -20.18
C GLU A 97 2.32 -0.14 -19.40
N GLU A 98 2.26 -1.26 -20.14
CA GLU A 98 2.52 -2.60 -19.60
C GLU A 98 3.85 -2.60 -18.81
N PRO A 99 3.87 -3.06 -17.55
CA PRO A 99 5.07 -3.00 -16.73
C PRO A 99 6.13 -3.97 -17.25
N LYS A 100 7.25 -3.40 -17.68
CA LYS A 100 8.32 -4.12 -18.38
C LYS A 100 9.38 -4.63 -17.43
N SER A 101 9.72 -3.84 -16.40
CA SER A 101 10.73 -4.20 -15.39
C SER A 101 10.11 -4.91 -14.18
N ALA A 102 10.97 -5.58 -13.38
CA ALA A 102 10.55 -6.13 -12.09
C ALA A 102 10.07 -5.03 -11.12
N ASP A 103 10.63 -3.81 -11.24
CA ASP A 103 10.25 -2.66 -10.42
C ASP A 103 8.87 -2.14 -10.79
N ASP A 104 8.59 -1.99 -12.09
CA ASP A 104 7.25 -1.54 -12.53
C ASP A 104 6.17 -2.55 -12.10
N LYS A 105 6.47 -3.86 -12.19
CA LYS A 105 5.57 -4.94 -11.78
C LYS A 105 5.33 -4.89 -10.27
N PHE A 106 6.40 -4.81 -9.48
CA PHE A 106 6.30 -4.74 -8.02
C PHE A 106 5.59 -3.46 -7.57
N TRP A 107 5.89 -2.31 -8.16
CA TRP A 107 5.24 -1.05 -7.81
C TRP A 107 3.74 -1.09 -8.10
N ARG A 108 3.32 -1.68 -9.24
CA ARG A 108 1.90 -1.89 -9.54
C ARG A 108 1.23 -2.79 -8.51
N GLU A 109 1.88 -3.89 -8.15
CA GLU A 109 1.38 -4.84 -7.14
C GLU A 109 1.25 -4.19 -5.75
N LEU A 110 2.30 -3.50 -5.29
CA LEU A 110 2.34 -2.80 -4.00
C LEU A 110 1.23 -1.74 -3.90
N LYS A 111 1.05 -0.90 -4.92
CA LYS A 111 -0.05 0.07 -4.92
C LYS A 111 -1.41 -0.60 -4.89
N GLY A 112 -1.60 -1.64 -5.70
CA GLY A 112 -2.85 -2.41 -5.71
C GLY A 112 -3.18 -3.01 -4.35
N ALA A 113 -2.19 -3.61 -3.70
CA ALA A 113 -2.33 -4.16 -2.35
C ALA A 113 -2.61 -3.07 -1.31
N THR A 114 -2.00 -1.90 -1.44
CA THR A 114 -2.21 -0.74 -0.55
C THR A 114 -3.65 -0.24 -0.64
N VAL A 115 -4.12 0.03 -1.86
CA VAL A 115 -5.49 0.47 -2.14
C VAL A 115 -6.50 -0.57 -1.66
N HIS A 116 -6.28 -1.84 -1.98
CA HIS A 116 -7.17 -2.91 -1.55
C HIS A 116 -7.24 -3.02 -0.01
N GLY A 117 -6.08 -3.04 0.67
CA GLY A 117 -6.03 -3.11 2.12
C GLY A 117 -6.70 -1.89 2.80
N TYR A 118 -6.53 -0.70 2.23
CA TYR A 118 -7.13 0.53 2.77
C TYR A 118 -8.64 0.55 2.61
N TYR A 119 -9.16 0.38 1.38
CA TYR A 119 -10.60 0.50 1.10
C TYR A 119 -11.43 -0.70 1.56
N THR A 120 -10.80 -1.79 2.02
CA THR A 120 -11.48 -2.89 2.72
C THR A 120 -11.38 -2.80 4.24
N SER A 121 -10.67 -1.79 4.77
CA SER A 121 -10.62 -1.51 6.20
C SER A 121 -11.84 -0.73 6.67
N GLU A 122 -12.14 -0.77 7.97
CA GLU A 122 -13.18 0.04 8.59
C GLU A 122 -13.01 1.54 8.29
N ILE A 123 -11.75 2.02 8.30
CA ILE A 123 -11.41 3.40 7.99
C ILE A 123 -11.76 3.74 6.54
N GLY A 124 -11.27 2.94 5.59
CA GLY A 124 -11.50 3.20 4.17
C GLY A 124 -12.97 3.09 3.76
N ILE A 125 -13.71 2.11 4.30
CA ILE A 125 -15.11 1.91 3.90
C ILE A 125 -16.07 2.89 4.59
N HIS A 126 -15.89 3.20 5.87
CA HIS A 126 -16.85 4.00 6.63
C HIS A 126 -16.46 5.46 6.82
N GLN A 127 -15.16 5.79 6.84
CA GLN A 127 -14.69 7.17 7.07
C GLN A 127 -14.30 7.83 5.76
N GLU A 128 -13.54 7.15 4.90
CA GLU A 128 -13.15 7.70 3.58
C GLU A 128 -14.32 7.66 2.58
N MET A 129 -14.89 6.48 2.34
CA MET A 129 -15.97 6.31 1.35
C MET A 129 -17.36 6.68 1.87
N GLU A 130 -17.51 6.84 3.20
CA GLU A 130 -18.81 7.06 3.86
C GLU A 130 -19.89 6.07 3.40
N TYR A 131 -19.52 4.80 3.15
CA TYR A 131 -20.40 3.80 2.55
C TYR A 131 -21.64 3.55 3.42
N LYS A 132 -22.83 3.72 2.84
CA LYS A 132 -24.14 3.61 3.50
C LYS A 132 -24.89 2.31 3.21
N GLY A 133 -24.29 1.36 2.49
CA GLY A 133 -24.93 0.08 2.18
C GLY A 133 -24.82 -0.95 3.31
N ASN A 134 -25.39 -2.14 3.12
CA ASN A 134 -25.40 -3.25 4.08
C ASN A 134 -25.96 -2.91 5.48
N VAL A 135 -26.75 -1.84 5.58
CA VAL A 135 -27.57 -1.51 6.75
C VAL A 135 -29.03 -1.83 6.46
N LEU A 136 -29.77 -2.30 7.47
CA LEU A 136 -31.21 -2.51 7.36
C LEU A 136 -31.89 -1.17 7.08
N GLN A 137 -32.58 -1.07 5.95
CA GLN A 137 -33.41 0.08 5.63
C GLN A 137 -34.84 -0.22 6.07
N GLY A 138 -35.38 0.61 6.98
CA GLY A 138 -36.78 0.53 7.41
C GLY A 138 -37.75 0.95 6.30
N GLU A 139 -37.31 1.83 5.40
CA GLU A 139 -38.03 2.28 4.21
C GLU A 139 -37.03 2.42 3.06
N TYR A 140 -37.50 2.19 1.82
CA TYR A 140 -36.67 2.26 0.62
C TYR A 140 -36.13 3.69 0.41
N ALA A 141 -34.81 3.85 0.35
CA ALA A 141 -34.17 5.17 0.29
C ALA A 141 -34.21 5.86 -1.08
N GLY A 142 -34.75 5.21 -2.12
CA GLY A 142 -34.73 5.71 -3.50
C GLY A 142 -33.48 5.30 -4.29
N GLU A 143 -33.47 5.64 -5.58
CA GLU A 143 -32.28 5.53 -6.45
C GLU A 143 -31.68 6.91 -6.67
N GLU A 144 -30.35 7.02 -6.75
CA GLU A 144 -29.73 8.27 -7.18
C GLU A 144 -30.06 8.53 -8.66
N PRO A 145 -30.40 9.77 -9.05
CA PRO A 145 -30.76 10.08 -10.43
C PRO A 145 -29.56 9.84 -11.35
N THR A 146 -29.77 9.05 -12.41
CA THR A 146 -28.82 8.79 -13.50
C THR A 146 -28.46 10.02 -14.30
#